data_AF-A0A1F5E620-F1
#
_entry.id   AF-A0A1F5E620-F1
#
_cell.length_a   1.000
_cell.length_b   1.000
_cell.length_c   1.000
_cell.angle_alpha   90.00
_cell.angle_beta   90.00
_cell.angle_gamma   90.00
#
_symmetry.space_group_name_H-M   'P 1'
#
loop_
_entity.id
_entity.type
_entity.pdbx_description
1 polymer ?
#
loop_
_entity_poly.entity_id
_entity_poly.type
_entity_poly.pdbx_seq_one_letter_code
_entity_poly.pdbx_strand_id
1 'polypeptide(L)'
;MGRINNLLGARPTFTAPLAQPSVSASPGIKLHRLQRPEQIKKEATIWQKQVKQATQKANLRPISQTPPPRPTVTPTTAPTQGPIVEVVPPPRPASLTVASLYPALPQSQKKMKVAPEFAQDLPLPTPPEAPNLITGMVVTMEDRLLPNSIVEICNSQNQTVRAFKTNKLGQFFIATPLSDGDYEIRMEHPEYGFDIIKFKAEGKIIPPIKIRAKAKITTNEVGNQGIGVSP
;
A
#
# COMPACT_ATOMS: atom_id res chain seq x y z
N MET A 1 -67.60 13.05 -35.63
CA MET A 1 -68.19 13.31 -34.30
C MET A 1 -67.85 12.12 -33.41
N GLY A 2 -67.28 12.18 -32.21
CA GLY A 2 -66.75 13.26 -31.38
C GLY A 2 -66.10 12.64 -30.13
N ARG A 3 -64.98 13.25 -29.72
CA ARG A 3 -64.38 13.35 -28.38
C ARG A 3 -63.77 12.10 -27.70
N ILE A 4 -62.44 12.13 -27.72
CA ILE A 4 -61.43 11.43 -26.90
C ILE A 4 -61.45 11.87 -25.42
N ASN A 5 -61.10 10.92 -24.55
CA ASN A 5 -61.15 10.96 -23.08
C ASN A 5 -60.15 11.94 -22.44
N ASN A 6 -60.60 12.53 -21.34
CA ASN A 6 -59.87 13.47 -20.48
C ASN A 6 -59.16 12.71 -19.35
N LEU A 7 -57.83 12.75 -19.27
CA LEU A 7 -57.02 12.22 -18.16
C LEU A 7 -56.38 13.42 -17.44
N LEU A 8 -57.01 13.87 -16.35
CA LEU A 8 -56.43 14.85 -15.42
C LEU A 8 -55.92 14.13 -14.17
N GLY A 9 -54.65 14.37 -13.85
CA GLY A 9 -53.92 13.70 -12.78
C GLY A 9 -54.34 14.13 -11.37
N ALA A 10 -54.36 13.16 -10.47
CA ALA A 10 -54.37 13.38 -9.03
C ALA A 10 -52.94 13.24 -8.49
N ARG A 11 -52.40 14.31 -7.91
CA ARG A 11 -51.21 14.29 -7.04
C ARG A 11 -51.71 14.26 -5.58
N PRO A 12 -51.22 13.36 -4.72
CA PRO A 12 -51.51 13.45 -3.29
C PRO A 12 -50.67 14.55 -2.64
N THR A 13 -51.36 15.50 -2.01
CA THR A 13 -50.79 16.55 -1.16
C THR A 13 -50.37 15.93 0.18
N PHE A 14 -49.06 15.87 0.46
CA PHE A 14 -48.54 15.43 1.76
C PHE A 14 -48.18 16.67 2.60
N THR A 15 -49.06 17.01 3.54
CA THR A 15 -48.83 18.08 4.52
C THR A 15 -48.01 17.52 5.68
N ALA A 16 -46.75 17.95 5.83
CA ALA A 16 -45.91 17.65 6.99
C ALA A 16 -45.80 18.88 7.91
N PRO A 17 -45.94 18.76 9.24
CA PRO A 17 -45.82 19.89 10.16
C PRO A 17 -44.35 20.24 10.43
N LEU A 18 -44.05 21.53 10.38
CA LEU A 18 -42.74 22.12 10.66
C LEU A 18 -42.51 22.18 12.18
N ALA A 19 -41.73 21.25 12.73
CA ALA A 19 -41.20 21.34 14.08
C ALA A 19 -40.02 22.32 14.10
N GLN A 20 -40.17 23.44 14.83
CA GLN A 20 -39.09 24.40 15.07
C GLN A 20 -38.23 23.95 16.26
N PRO A 21 -36.89 23.92 16.15
CA PRO A 21 -36.03 23.79 17.32
C PRO A 21 -35.87 25.15 18.02
N SER A 22 -36.28 25.20 19.29
CA SER A 22 -35.99 26.30 20.21
C SER A 22 -34.48 26.36 20.51
N VAL A 23 -33.83 27.43 20.05
CA VAL A 23 -32.44 27.76 20.44
C VAL A 23 -32.43 28.40 21.82
N SER A 24 -31.94 27.65 22.81
CA SER A 24 -31.58 28.19 24.13
C SER A 24 -30.22 28.89 24.02
N ALA A 25 -30.21 30.18 24.37
CA ALA A 25 -29.03 31.03 24.35
C ALA A 25 -28.17 30.78 25.62
N SER A 26 -26.97 30.22 25.42
CA SER A 26 -25.90 30.24 26.43
C SER A 26 -24.96 31.42 26.17
N PRO A 27 -24.67 32.29 27.15
CA PRO A 27 -23.74 33.39 26.97
C PRO A 27 -22.29 32.95 27.23
N GLY A 28 -21.39 33.28 26.30
CA GLY A 28 -19.97 33.47 26.60
C GLY A 28 -18.96 32.49 26.02
N ILE A 29 -18.71 32.54 24.71
CA ILE A 29 -17.39 32.19 24.15
C ILE A 29 -16.98 33.30 23.18
N LYS A 30 -15.95 34.08 23.55
CA LYS A 30 -15.31 35.05 22.67
C LYS A 30 -14.66 34.30 21.50
N LEU A 31 -15.37 34.25 20.36
CA LEU A 31 -14.83 33.76 19.10
C LEU A 31 -13.73 34.73 18.64
N HIS A 32 -12.47 34.28 18.69
CA HIS A 32 -11.39 34.98 18.00
C HIS A 32 -11.71 34.97 16.50
N ARG A 33 -12.02 36.16 16.00
CA ARG A 33 -12.30 36.48 14.60
C ARG A 33 -11.14 35.98 13.74
N LEU A 34 -11.39 34.92 12.96
CA LEU A 34 -10.52 34.43 11.89
C LEU A 34 -10.38 35.51 10.80
N GLN A 35 -9.50 36.48 11.04
CA GLN A 35 -8.95 37.32 9.99
C GLN A 35 -7.89 36.50 9.23
N ARG A 36 -8.24 35.98 8.05
CA ARG A 36 -7.41 35.98 6.81
C ARG A 36 -7.91 35.02 5.72
N PRO A 37 -9.07 35.29 5.08
CA PRO A 37 -9.41 34.63 3.80
C PRO A 37 -8.53 35.09 2.62
N GLU A 38 -7.82 36.21 2.74
CA GLU A 38 -7.03 36.80 1.63
C GLU A 38 -5.61 36.25 1.49
N GLN A 39 -5.06 35.57 2.51
CA GLN A 39 -3.70 35.02 2.43
C GLN A 39 -3.66 33.70 1.64
N ILE A 40 -4.70 32.87 1.78
CA ILE A 40 -4.83 31.58 1.09
C ILE A 40 -4.92 31.77 -0.45
N LYS A 41 -5.56 32.87 -0.90
CA LYS A 41 -5.67 33.17 -2.34
C LYS A 41 -4.34 33.56 -2.98
N LYS A 42 -3.46 34.24 -2.22
CA LYS A 42 -2.14 34.66 -2.73
C LYS A 42 -1.20 33.47 -2.90
N GLU A 43 -1.24 32.52 -1.98
CA GLU A 43 -0.42 31.29 -2.04
C GLU A 43 -0.83 30.36 -3.18
N ALA A 44 -2.13 30.19 -3.43
CA ALA A 44 -2.63 29.41 -4.57
C ALA A 44 -2.17 29.97 -5.93
N THR A 45 -2.03 31.29 -6.05
CA THR A 45 -1.60 31.96 -7.29
C THR A 45 -0.11 31.71 -7.58
N ILE A 46 0.72 31.66 -6.54
CA ILE A 46 2.16 31.41 -6.68
C ILE A 46 2.42 29.98 -7.15
N TRP A 47 1.65 29.01 -6.63
CA TRP A 47 1.78 27.60 -7.02
C TRP A 47 1.39 27.37 -8.49
N GLN A 48 0.30 27.98 -8.98
CA GLN A 48 -0.11 27.85 -10.38
C GLN A 48 0.89 28.45 -11.39
N LYS A 49 1.59 29.53 -11.03
CA LYS A 49 2.63 30.12 -11.89
C LYS A 49 3.86 29.22 -12.01
N GLN A 50 4.26 28.54 -10.93
CA GLN A 50 5.43 27.66 -10.95
C GLN A 50 5.20 26.38 -11.76
N VAL A 51 4.02 25.76 -11.65
CA VAL A 51 3.69 24.56 -12.44
C VAL A 51 3.72 24.86 -13.94
N LYS A 52 3.18 26.00 -14.39
CA LYS A 52 3.20 26.38 -15.82
C LYS A 52 4.61 26.65 -16.36
N GLN A 53 5.51 27.23 -15.56
CA GLN A 53 6.91 27.44 -15.97
C GLN A 53 7.72 26.14 -16.02
N ALA A 54 7.43 25.17 -15.16
CA ALA A 54 8.08 23.86 -15.18
C ALA A 54 7.71 23.04 -16.43
N THR A 55 6.47 23.13 -16.91
CA THR A 55 6.03 22.37 -18.10
C THR A 55 6.58 22.94 -19.42
N GLN A 56 6.89 24.24 -19.49
CA GLN A 56 7.45 24.84 -20.72
C GLN A 56 8.92 24.50 -20.95
N LYS A 57 9.72 24.26 -19.91
CA LYS A 57 11.15 23.90 -20.06
C LYS A 57 11.40 22.45 -20.48
N ALA A 58 10.36 21.60 -20.52
CA ALA A 58 10.51 20.18 -20.83
C ALA A 58 10.23 19.82 -22.30
N ASN A 59 9.80 20.76 -23.15
CA ASN A 59 9.19 20.42 -24.45
C ASN A 59 10.00 20.78 -25.71
N LEU A 60 11.35 20.76 -25.67
CA LEU A 60 12.16 20.96 -26.87
C LEU A 60 13.30 19.95 -26.97
N ARG A 61 12.98 18.70 -27.37
CA ARG A 61 13.82 17.88 -28.26
C ARG A 61 12.93 16.92 -29.07
N PRO A 62 12.79 17.09 -30.39
CA PRO A 62 12.33 16.02 -31.26
C PRO A 62 13.43 14.96 -31.30
N ILE A 63 13.16 13.79 -30.74
CA ILE A 63 14.03 12.62 -30.89
C ILE A 63 13.65 11.97 -32.24
N SER A 64 14.42 12.27 -33.28
CA SER A 64 14.44 11.45 -34.50
C SER A 64 15.00 10.08 -34.12
N GLN A 65 14.11 9.11 -33.91
CA GLN A 65 14.50 7.71 -33.77
C GLN A 65 14.75 7.15 -35.18
N THR A 66 16.01 7.14 -35.61
CA THR A 66 16.44 6.22 -36.66
C THR A 66 16.38 4.80 -36.09
N PRO A 67 15.71 3.85 -36.76
CA PRO A 67 15.72 2.46 -36.32
C PRO A 67 17.15 1.91 -36.41
N PRO A 68 17.61 1.12 -35.42
CA PRO A 68 18.93 0.50 -35.47
C PRO A 68 19.01 -0.49 -36.65
N PRO A 69 20.16 -0.58 -37.34
CA PRO A 69 20.34 -1.53 -38.42
C PRO A 69 20.26 -2.97 -37.88
N ARG A 70 19.40 -3.77 -38.51
CA ARG A 70 19.28 -5.21 -38.28
C ARG A 70 20.64 -5.88 -38.59
N PRO A 71 21.22 -6.69 -37.69
CA PRO A 71 22.40 -7.47 -38.01
C PRO A 71 22.06 -8.50 -39.09
N THR A 72 22.70 -8.37 -40.24
CA THR A 72 22.71 -9.37 -41.31
C THR A 72 23.44 -10.61 -40.80
N VAL A 73 22.71 -11.71 -40.64
CA VAL A 73 23.31 -13.03 -40.40
C VAL A 73 23.86 -13.57 -41.73
N THR A 74 25.18 -13.60 -41.85
CA THR A 74 25.88 -14.35 -42.89
C THR A 74 25.84 -15.84 -42.56
N PRO A 75 25.47 -16.74 -43.49
CA PRO A 75 25.68 -18.17 -43.31
C PRO A 75 27.15 -18.49 -43.53
N THR A 76 27.90 -18.71 -42.44
CA THR A 76 29.29 -19.20 -42.52
C THR A 76 29.32 -20.71 -42.41
N THR A 77 29.69 -21.28 -43.54
CA THR A 77 30.28 -22.58 -43.86
C THR A 77 30.88 -23.38 -42.70
N ALA A 78 30.51 -24.66 -42.68
CA ALA A 78 31.10 -25.71 -41.85
C ALA A 78 32.58 -26.00 -42.20
N PRO A 79 33.42 -26.29 -41.19
CA PRO A 79 34.60 -27.10 -41.37
C PRO A 79 34.51 -28.44 -40.63
N THR A 80 34.60 -29.51 -41.41
CA THR A 80 35.42 -30.70 -41.25
C THR A 80 35.67 -31.26 -39.84
N GLN A 81 35.18 -32.49 -39.68
CA GLN A 81 35.43 -33.44 -38.59
C GLN A 81 36.93 -33.65 -38.36
N GLY A 82 37.39 -33.32 -37.14
CA GLY A 82 38.63 -33.84 -36.57
C GLY A 82 38.36 -35.05 -35.66
N PRO A 83 39.38 -35.85 -35.32
CA PRO A 83 39.21 -37.08 -34.54
C PRO A 83 38.78 -36.77 -33.11
N ILE A 84 37.75 -37.48 -32.64
CA ILE A 84 37.26 -37.44 -31.26
C ILE A 84 38.36 -38.02 -30.36
N VAL A 85 39.06 -37.16 -29.63
CA VAL A 85 39.83 -37.56 -28.46
C VAL A 85 38.86 -37.57 -27.28
N GLU A 86 38.53 -38.78 -26.82
CA GLU A 86 37.71 -39.01 -25.64
C GLU A 86 38.47 -38.54 -24.39
N VAL A 87 38.17 -37.32 -23.95
CA VAL A 87 38.68 -36.77 -22.69
C VAL A 87 37.95 -37.46 -21.55
N VAL A 88 38.63 -38.39 -20.89
CA VAL A 88 38.19 -39.02 -19.64
C VAL A 88 37.84 -37.91 -18.63
N PRO A 89 36.59 -37.82 -18.14
CA PRO A 89 36.22 -36.80 -17.17
C PRO A 89 36.98 -37.06 -15.85
N PRO A 90 37.50 -36.00 -15.20
CA PRO A 90 38.18 -36.16 -13.91
C PRO A 90 37.20 -36.70 -12.86
N PRO A 91 37.68 -37.52 -11.90
CA PRO A 91 36.86 -38.04 -10.83
C PRO A 91 36.27 -36.87 -10.02
N ARG A 92 34.95 -36.84 -9.97
CA ARG A 92 34.18 -35.85 -9.21
C ARG A 92 34.53 -36.00 -7.72
N PRO A 93 35.00 -34.95 -7.02
CA PRO A 93 35.22 -35.05 -5.58
C PRO A 93 33.89 -35.31 -4.88
N ALA A 94 33.87 -36.29 -3.98
CA ALA A 94 32.71 -36.65 -3.18
C ALA A 94 32.18 -35.42 -2.43
N SER A 95 30.89 -35.14 -2.57
CA SER A 95 30.23 -34.06 -1.84
C SER A 95 30.22 -34.40 -0.35
N LEU A 96 30.98 -33.64 0.44
CA LEU A 96 30.88 -33.68 1.90
C LEU A 96 29.54 -33.07 2.30
N THR A 97 28.62 -33.89 2.80
CA THR A 97 27.37 -33.43 3.39
C THR A 97 27.67 -32.74 4.71
N VAL A 98 27.78 -31.41 4.70
CA VAL A 98 27.88 -30.60 5.92
C VAL A 98 26.48 -30.54 6.52
N ALA A 99 26.30 -31.14 7.69
CA ALA A 99 25.08 -31.00 8.47
C ALA A 99 24.89 -29.51 8.81
N SER A 100 23.76 -28.97 8.38
CA SER A 100 23.36 -27.59 8.63
C SER A 100 23.28 -27.32 10.14
N LEU A 101 24.23 -26.54 10.68
CA LEU A 101 24.23 -26.05 12.07
C LEU A 101 23.32 -24.83 12.27
N TYR A 102 22.44 -24.53 11.30
CA TYR A 102 21.52 -23.42 11.44
C TYR A 102 20.42 -23.78 12.46
N PRO A 103 20.25 -23.00 13.54
CA PRO A 103 19.13 -23.18 14.42
C PRO A 103 17.83 -23.01 13.63
N ALA A 104 16.88 -23.93 13.85
CA ALA A 104 15.56 -23.84 13.26
C ALA A 104 14.94 -22.47 13.61
N LEU A 105 14.55 -21.70 12.59
CA LEU A 105 13.88 -20.42 12.77
C LEU A 105 12.66 -20.60 13.69
N PRO A 106 12.41 -19.64 14.60
CA PRO A 106 11.30 -19.73 15.55
C PRO A 106 9.98 -19.93 14.81
N GLN A 107 9.24 -20.95 15.24
CA GLN A 107 7.94 -21.31 14.67
C GLN A 107 7.00 -20.12 14.70
N SER A 108 6.41 -19.84 13.53
CA SER A 108 5.48 -18.77 13.24
C SER A 108 4.43 -18.61 14.35
N GLN A 109 4.50 -17.51 15.10
CA GLN A 109 3.41 -17.08 15.97
C GLN A 109 2.14 -17.00 15.11
N LYS A 110 1.10 -17.73 15.51
CA LYS A 110 -0.16 -17.89 14.78
C LYS A 110 -0.89 -16.53 14.66
N LYS A 111 -0.46 -15.68 13.72
CA LYS A 111 -1.11 -14.39 13.43
C LYS A 111 -2.55 -14.66 13.02
N MET A 112 -3.50 -14.01 13.67
CA MET A 112 -4.91 -14.18 13.34
C MET A 112 -5.21 -13.42 12.04
N LYS A 113 -6.10 -13.97 11.22
CA LYS A 113 -6.52 -13.36 9.95
C LYS A 113 -7.72 -12.46 10.22
N VAL A 114 -7.60 -11.17 9.97
CA VAL A 114 -8.62 -10.14 10.25
C VAL A 114 -9.02 -9.42 8.95
N ALA A 115 -10.24 -8.92 8.88
CA ALA A 115 -10.70 -8.07 7.77
C ALA A 115 -10.05 -6.67 7.85
N PRO A 116 -9.92 -5.93 6.74
CA PRO A 116 -9.40 -4.58 6.76
C PRO A 116 -10.34 -3.63 7.49
N GLU A 117 -9.78 -2.81 8.37
CA GLU A 117 -10.49 -1.68 8.98
C GLU A 117 -10.28 -0.44 8.10
N PHE A 118 -11.38 0.19 7.67
CA PHE A 118 -11.35 1.44 6.92
C PHE A 118 -11.79 2.56 7.88
N ALA A 119 -10.88 3.49 8.22
CA ALA A 119 -11.19 4.52 9.21
C ALA A 119 -11.92 5.71 8.58
N GLN A 120 -12.86 6.32 9.31
CA GLN A 120 -13.50 7.58 8.91
C GLN A 120 -12.93 8.79 9.67
N ASP A 121 -12.28 8.57 10.82
CA ASP A 121 -11.94 9.64 11.80
C ASP A 121 -10.44 9.97 11.93
N LEU A 122 -9.55 9.27 11.22
CA LEU A 122 -8.13 9.66 11.14
C LEU A 122 -7.90 10.44 9.84
N PRO A 123 -6.90 11.35 9.80
CA PRO A 123 -6.41 11.92 8.54
C PRO A 123 -5.72 10.82 7.73
N LEU A 124 -6.51 9.92 7.17
CA LEU A 124 -6.04 8.87 6.28
C LEU A 124 -5.49 9.51 5.01
N PRO A 125 -4.52 8.85 4.35
CA PRO A 125 -4.10 9.26 3.03
C PRO A 125 -5.31 9.30 2.09
N THR A 126 -5.29 10.24 1.15
CA THR A 126 -6.33 10.37 0.14
C THR A 126 -6.55 9.02 -0.56
N PRO A 127 -7.81 8.62 -0.82
CA PRO A 127 -8.11 7.41 -1.55
C PRO A 127 -7.34 7.33 -2.87
N PRO A 128 -6.95 6.13 -3.32
CA PRO A 128 -6.33 5.99 -4.63
C PRO A 128 -7.32 6.35 -5.74
N GLU A 129 -6.83 6.95 -6.81
CA GLU A 129 -7.65 7.33 -7.97
C GLU A 129 -7.78 6.19 -9.00
N ALA A 130 -6.96 5.14 -8.88
CA ALA A 130 -6.93 4.00 -9.80
C ALA A 130 -7.30 2.68 -9.10
N PRO A 131 -7.93 1.73 -9.83
CA PRO A 131 -8.34 0.45 -9.27
C PRO A 131 -7.16 -0.40 -8.81
N ASN A 132 -7.41 -1.27 -7.84
CA ASN A 132 -6.42 -2.19 -7.25
C ASN A 132 -5.15 -1.53 -6.71
N LEU A 133 -5.17 -0.22 -6.48
CA LEU A 133 -4.15 0.46 -5.71
C LEU A 133 -4.48 0.33 -4.23
N ILE A 134 -3.44 0.08 -3.45
CA ILE A 134 -3.49 0.01 -2.00
C ILE A 134 -2.81 1.25 -1.43
N THR A 135 -3.52 1.92 -0.54
CA THR A 135 -2.96 2.93 0.36
C THR A 135 -3.45 2.66 1.77
N GLY A 136 -2.72 3.15 2.76
CA GLY A 136 -3.11 2.97 4.14
C GLY A 136 -2.20 3.66 5.13
N MET A 137 -2.51 3.44 6.39
CA MET A 137 -1.79 3.98 7.53
C MET A 137 -1.70 2.97 8.65
N VAL A 138 -0.55 2.97 9.32
CA VAL A 138 -0.26 2.09 10.45
C VAL A 138 -0.24 2.90 11.74
N VAL A 139 -0.93 2.40 12.75
CA VAL A 139 -1.04 3.01 14.06
C VAL A 139 -0.79 2.01 15.20
N THR A 140 -0.38 2.52 16.36
CA THR A 140 -0.28 1.74 17.59
C THR A 140 -1.66 1.43 18.18
N MET A 141 -1.69 0.68 19.28
CA MET A 141 -2.93 0.42 20.03
C MET A 141 -3.61 1.72 20.48
N GLU A 142 -2.83 2.76 20.79
CA GLU A 142 -3.28 4.08 21.20
C GLU A 142 -3.47 5.07 20.04
N ASP A 143 -3.67 4.58 18.81
CA ASP A 143 -3.89 5.40 17.61
C ASP A 143 -2.75 6.38 17.27
N ARG A 144 -1.53 6.12 17.74
CA ARG A 144 -0.35 6.90 17.35
C ARG A 144 0.24 6.39 16.04
N LEU A 145 0.72 7.30 15.20
CA LEU A 145 1.35 6.95 13.92
C LEU A 145 2.59 6.08 14.15
N LEU A 146 2.69 4.97 13.41
CA LEU A 146 3.80 4.05 13.55
C LEU A 146 4.69 4.05 12.29
N PRO A 147 5.84 4.74 12.34
CA PRO A 147 6.78 4.76 11.23
C PRO A 147 7.64 3.51 11.21
N ASN A 148 8.35 3.30 10.09
CA ASN A 148 9.36 2.25 9.94
C ASN A 148 8.85 0.80 10.02
N SER A 149 7.55 0.55 9.92
CA SER A 149 6.99 -0.80 9.81
C SER A 149 7.25 -1.35 8.41
N ILE A 150 7.63 -2.62 8.33
CA ILE A 150 7.70 -3.34 7.06
C ILE A 150 6.32 -3.92 6.76
N VAL A 151 5.80 -3.60 5.59
CA VAL A 151 4.51 -4.07 5.08
C VAL A 151 4.78 -4.95 3.88
N GLU A 152 4.25 -6.17 3.92
CA GLU A 152 4.34 -7.15 2.84
C GLU A 152 2.94 -7.45 2.33
N ILE A 153 2.79 -7.49 1.01
CA ILE A 153 1.57 -7.96 0.35
C ILE A 153 1.89 -9.32 -0.26
N CYS A 154 1.18 -10.35 0.16
CA CYS A 154 1.32 -11.71 -0.33
C CYS A 154 0.09 -12.11 -1.14
N ASN A 155 0.29 -12.88 -2.21
CA ASN A 155 -0.81 -13.51 -2.97
C ASN A 155 -1.36 -14.76 -2.26
N SER A 156 -2.37 -15.40 -2.84
CA SER A 156 -2.97 -16.64 -2.33
C SER A 156 -1.98 -17.82 -2.21
N GLN A 157 -0.89 -17.80 -2.98
CA GLN A 157 0.22 -18.74 -2.90
C GLN A 157 1.24 -18.40 -1.81
N ASN A 158 0.97 -17.42 -0.94
CA ASN A 158 1.89 -16.89 0.09
C ASN A 158 3.18 -16.28 -0.46
N GLN A 159 3.23 -15.91 -1.74
CA GLN A 159 4.38 -15.25 -2.34
C GLN A 159 4.28 -13.74 -2.15
N THR A 160 5.33 -13.12 -1.64
CA THR A 160 5.41 -11.67 -1.50
C THR A 160 5.51 -11.02 -2.89
N VAL A 161 4.46 -10.28 -3.26
CA VAL A 161 4.40 -9.55 -4.54
C VAL A 161 4.87 -8.11 -4.42
N ARG A 162 4.78 -7.53 -3.21
CA ARG A 162 5.23 -6.18 -2.86
C ARG A 162 5.69 -6.16 -1.39
N ALA A 163 6.73 -5.40 -1.11
CA ALA A 163 7.14 -5.06 0.24
C ALA A 163 7.58 -3.61 0.29
N PHE A 164 7.19 -2.88 1.33
CA PHE A 164 7.54 -1.47 1.50
C PHE A 164 7.58 -1.10 2.98
N LYS A 165 8.34 -0.05 3.29
CA LYS A 165 8.48 0.49 4.64
C LYS A 165 7.56 1.69 4.82
N THR A 166 6.86 1.79 5.95
CA THR A 166 6.01 2.96 6.24
C THR A 166 6.84 4.22 6.43
N ASN A 167 6.28 5.37 6.01
CA ASN A 167 6.94 6.66 6.13
C ASN A 167 6.85 7.22 7.57
N LYS A 168 7.35 8.43 7.81
CA LYS A 168 7.31 9.10 9.13
C LYS A 168 5.90 9.30 9.71
N LEU A 169 4.89 9.35 8.84
CA LEU A 169 3.48 9.46 9.21
C LEU A 169 2.79 8.09 9.34
N GLY A 170 3.56 6.98 9.29
CA GLY A 170 3.01 5.64 9.28
C GLY A 170 2.21 5.28 8.02
N GLN A 171 2.29 6.11 6.98
CA GLN A 171 1.54 5.89 5.74
C GLN A 171 2.30 4.96 4.79
N PHE A 172 1.54 4.29 3.93
CA PHE A 172 2.06 3.49 2.85
C PHE A 172 1.15 3.55 1.62
N PHE A 173 1.74 3.29 0.45
CA PHE A 173 1.00 3.15 -0.81
C PHE A 173 1.82 2.32 -1.79
N ILE A 174 1.13 1.64 -2.71
CA ILE A 174 1.77 1.02 -3.89
C ILE A 174 1.64 1.96 -5.09
N ALA A 175 2.68 2.01 -5.92
CA ALA A 175 2.67 2.85 -7.13
C ALA A 175 2.05 2.12 -8.35
N THR A 176 1.96 0.80 -8.29
CA THR A 176 1.47 -0.03 -9.39
C THR A 176 0.29 -0.86 -8.90
N PRO A 177 -0.84 -0.88 -9.63
CA PRO A 177 -2.00 -1.71 -9.30
C PRO A 177 -1.64 -3.19 -9.13
N LEU A 178 -2.35 -3.86 -8.24
CA LEU A 178 -2.32 -5.32 -8.16
C LEU A 178 -3.19 -5.92 -9.27
N SER A 179 -2.84 -7.13 -9.70
CA SER A 179 -3.76 -7.96 -10.48
C SER A 179 -4.98 -8.32 -9.64
N ASP A 180 -6.07 -8.71 -10.28
CA ASP A 180 -7.23 -9.22 -9.55
C ASP A 180 -6.88 -10.53 -8.83
N GLY A 181 -7.37 -10.68 -7.60
CA GLY A 181 -7.09 -11.86 -6.79
C GLY A 181 -7.22 -11.61 -5.29
N ASP A 182 -6.98 -12.68 -4.53
CA ASP A 182 -6.97 -12.67 -3.06
C ASP A 182 -5.55 -12.41 -2.55
N TYR A 183 -5.45 -11.50 -1.59
CA TYR A 183 -4.19 -11.05 -1.02
C TYR A 183 -4.24 -10.99 0.51
N GLU A 184 -3.06 -11.09 1.12
CA GLU A 184 -2.84 -10.89 2.53
C GLU A 184 -1.81 -9.78 2.75
N ILE A 185 -2.07 -8.87 3.68
CA ILE A 185 -1.09 -7.90 4.19
C ILE A 185 -0.50 -8.47 5.47
N ARG A 186 0.83 -8.58 5.51
CA ARG A 186 1.61 -8.95 6.68
C ARG A 186 2.46 -7.76 7.08
N MET A 187 2.60 -7.56 8.38
CA MET A 187 3.48 -6.52 8.89
C MET A 187 4.47 -7.05 9.92
N GLU A 188 5.60 -6.36 9.95
CA GLU A 188 6.69 -6.55 10.90
C GLU A 188 7.13 -5.19 11.44
N HIS A 189 7.34 -5.14 12.76
CA HIS A 189 7.88 -3.99 13.47
C HIS A 189 8.64 -4.50 14.70
N PRO A 190 9.76 -3.88 15.10
CA PRO A 190 10.56 -4.33 16.24
C PRO A 190 9.79 -4.37 17.56
N GLU A 191 8.91 -3.39 17.79
CA GLU A 191 8.21 -3.24 19.07
C GLU A 191 6.72 -3.62 19.04
N TYR A 192 6.14 -3.93 17.89
CA TYR A 192 4.68 -4.13 17.79
C TYR A 192 4.32 -5.33 16.93
N GLY A 193 3.38 -6.13 17.42
CA GLY A 193 2.79 -7.26 16.71
C GLY A 193 1.51 -6.87 15.97
N PHE A 194 1.29 -7.49 14.82
CA PHE A 194 0.15 -7.24 13.94
C PHE A 194 -0.53 -8.54 13.52
N ASP A 195 -1.85 -8.46 13.30
CA ASP A 195 -2.63 -9.52 12.65
C ASP A 195 -2.44 -9.47 11.12
N ILE A 196 -2.76 -10.57 10.45
CA ILE A 196 -2.73 -10.67 8.98
C ILE A 196 -4.04 -10.12 8.43
N ILE A 197 -3.97 -9.16 7.52
CA ILE A 197 -5.18 -8.56 6.94
C ILE A 197 -5.46 -9.20 5.58
N LYS A 198 -6.68 -9.71 5.37
CA LYS A 198 -7.08 -10.29 4.08
C LYS A 198 -7.90 -9.31 3.27
N PHE A 199 -7.56 -9.11 2.00
CA PHE A 199 -8.36 -8.28 1.10
C PHE A 199 -8.37 -8.88 -0.31
N LYS A 200 -9.31 -8.41 -1.13
CA LYS A 200 -9.48 -8.85 -2.51
C LYS A 200 -9.35 -7.67 -3.47
N ALA A 201 -8.60 -7.85 -4.54
CA ALA A 201 -8.51 -6.93 -5.66
C ALA A 201 -9.48 -7.41 -6.77
N GLU A 202 -10.39 -6.54 -7.19
CA GLU A 202 -11.49 -6.87 -8.14
C GLU A 202 -11.68 -5.79 -9.22
N GLY A 203 -10.61 -5.09 -9.59
CA GLY A 203 -10.65 -3.97 -10.53
C GLY A 203 -11.40 -2.75 -10.01
N LYS A 204 -11.54 -2.61 -8.69
CA LYS A 204 -12.26 -1.51 -8.01
C LYS A 204 -11.31 -0.64 -7.21
N ILE A 205 -11.75 0.58 -6.88
CA ILE A 205 -11.05 1.43 -5.91
C ILE A 205 -11.12 0.76 -4.54
N ILE A 206 -9.96 0.53 -3.94
CA ILE A 206 -9.84 -0.03 -2.59
C ILE A 206 -9.66 1.16 -1.62
N PRO A 207 -10.54 1.32 -0.63
CA PRO A 207 -10.42 2.45 0.30
C PRO A 207 -9.14 2.35 1.14
N PRO A 208 -8.63 3.48 1.67
CA PRO A 208 -7.42 3.49 2.50
C PRO A 208 -7.55 2.57 3.72
N ILE A 209 -6.61 1.65 3.88
CA ILE A 209 -6.62 0.65 4.96
C ILE A 209 -5.94 1.23 6.20
N LYS A 210 -6.63 1.18 7.34
CA LYS A 210 -6.03 1.43 8.65
C LYS A 210 -5.57 0.10 9.25
N ILE A 211 -4.33 0.05 9.71
CA ILE A 211 -3.76 -1.12 10.36
C ILE A 211 -3.36 -0.74 11.78
N ARG A 212 -3.98 -1.38 12.78
CA ARG A 212 -3.70 -1.15 14.20
C ARG A 212 -2.81 -2.26 14.76
N ALA A 213 -1.83 -1.89 15.58
CA ALA A 213 -1.05 -2.86 16.35
C ALA A 213 -1.94 -3.62 17.34
N LYS A 214 -1.64 -4.89 17.55
CA LYS A 214 -2.38 -5.76 18.49
C LYS A 214 -1.73 -5.83 19.86
N ALA A 215 -0.40 -5.82 19.90
CA ALA A 215 0.37 -5.95 21.13
C ALA A 215 1.73 -5.27 20.98
N LYS A 216 2.27 -4.78 22.10
CA LYS A 216 3.67 -4.38 22.18
C LYS A 216 4.53 -5.63 22.41
N ILE A 217 5.54 -5.84 21.58
CA ILE A 217 6.52 -6.91 21.72
C ILE A 217 7.51 -6.44 22.80
N THR A 218 7.34 -6.91 24.02
CA THR A 218 8.36 -6.74 25.07
C THR A 218 9.40 -7.84 24.86
N THR A 219 10.57 -7.45 24.35
CA THR A 219 11.76 -8.32 24.38
C THR A 219 12.17 -8.50 25.83
N ASN A 220 11.63 -9.53 26.49
CA ASN A 220 12.08 -9.90 27.82
C ASN A 220 13.56 -10.29 27.76
N GLU A 221 14.30 -9.75 28.72
CA GLU A 221 15.75 -9.73 28.83
C GLU A 221 16.38 -11.13 28.75
N VAL A 222 17.58 -11.15 28.15
CA VAL A 222 18.53 -12.26 28.20
C VAL A 222 18.92 -12.48 29.67
N GLY A 223 18.18 -13.35 30.36
CA GLY A 223 18.49 -13.83 31.70
C GLY A 223 19.71 -14.75 31.66
N ASN A 224 20.87 -14.14 31.89
CA ASN A 224 22.14 -14.72 32.32
C ASN A 224 21.94 -15.95 33.24
N GLN A 225 22.05 -17.17 32.71
CA GLN A 225 22.08 -18.38 33.54
C GLN A 225 23.44 -18.45 34.23
N GLY A 226 23.43 -18.11 35.52
CA GLY A 226 24.59 -18.16 36.40
C GLY A 226 25.29 -19.51 36.34
N ILE A 227 26.59 -19.46 36.09
CA ILE A 227 27.50 -20.59 36.23
C ILE A 227 27.63 -20.85 37.74
N GLY A 228 26.85 -21.80 38.25
CA GLY A 228 26.96 -22.28 39.62
C GLY A 228 28.21 -23.13 39.78
N VAL A 229 29.31 -22.51 40.22
CA VAL A 229 30.42 -23.24 40.86
C VAL A 229 29.99 -23.55 42.30
N SER A 230 29.78 -24.83 42.59
CA SER A 230 29.67 -25.32 43.97
C SER A 230 31.07 -25.53 44.56
N PRO A 231 31.26 -25.25 45.87
CA PRO A 231 32.52 -25.41 46.59
C PRO A 231 32.90 -26.87 46.83
#